data_AF-A0A812ZS44-F1
#
_entry.id   AF-A0A812ZS44-F1
#
_cell.length_a   1.000
_cell.length_b   1.000
_cell.length_c   1.000
_cell.angle_alpha   90.00
_cell.angle_beta   90.00
_cell.angle_gamma   90.00
#
_symmetry.space_group_name_H-M   'P 1'
#
loop_
_entity.id
_entity.type
_entity.pdbx_description
1 polymer ?
#
loop_
_entity_poly.entity_id
_entity_poly.type
_entity_poly.pdbx_seq_one_letter_code
_entity_poly.pdbx_strand_id
1 'polypeptide(L)'
;MKFSGHAGSFPILHFLSNFSKVHSSSMLLGEDMMTQIATMDFKSSTNMYPMTRAAIWLTLLTCPKNHERDGFARNLIRSDIERLRQAACLPMTTKAEQMLQDAWGIHQSIHAGQGKHIDGHHVDNCFGRLCIRTILHLCNKAKTGSRECKEFASLEAIVEAFSTELYKDSPASGAEASKSDEKPMVDVLSAKPHVVALLQNAHMTMGGRYTNSKEHGSMVFILQSVSDDGACMRHTPFFGDSIDISVPLESLKKWRSTKTPMPKLCDVTMVTTCMPNVHPAFVEEHQRAMVTVALHAVHKKHSSTSSLAFGQFPPSLMTMVTCKKKAGIKLTPMGNISKHKAEGAPKGTALEAFGSHWVVSPPKQNTLFEDEKHPLVPYFWVRACASDAQPNMSFSTIVQDGVTVPMLYNEEPIEKHEVLLHPRMEETMQEPPKKKAKAKAKAN
;
A
#
# COMPACT_ATOMS: atom_id res chain seq x y z
N MET A 1 26.31 20.29 22.17
CA MET A 1 24.97 20.83 21.82
C MET A 1 23.91 19.87 22.32
N LYS A 2 23.15 20.24 23.37
CA LYS A 2 22.04 19.43 23.89
C LYS A 2 20.79 19.72 23.04
N PHE A 3 20.48 18.87 22.08
CA PHE A 3 19.20 18.87 21.35
C PHE A 3 18.10 18.13 22.15
N SER A 4 17.95 18.43 23.44
CA SER A 4 16.81 17.94 24.22
C SER A 4 15.84 19.10 24.41
N GLY A 5 14.94 19.28 23.45
CA GLY A 5 13.81 20.22 23.57
C GLY A 5 12.94 19.81 24.75
N HIS A 6 12.80 20.71 25.73
CA HIS A 6 11.84 20.57 26.81
C HIS A 6 10.41 20.55 26.22
N ALA A 7 9.47 19.88 26.89
CA ALA A 7 8.05 19.94 26.55
C ALA A 7 7.57 21.41 26.65
N GLY A 8 7.59 22.12 25.52
CA GLY A 8 7.28 23.55 25.44
C GLY A 8 8.00 24.31 24.32
N SER A 9 9.16 23.83 23.83
CA SER A 9 9.96 24.62 22.88
C SER A 9 9.54 24.50 21.40
N PHE A 10 8.71 23.51 21.03
CA PHE A 10 8.24 23.30 19.65
C PHE A 10 6.81 22.72 19.61
N PRO A 11 5.77 23.54 19.86
CA PRO A 11 4.39 23.07 20.03
C PRO A 11 3.84 22.37 18.77
N ILE A 12 4.25 22.80 17.58
CA ILE A 12 3.82 22.17 16.32
C ILE A 12 4.39 20.75 16.14
N LEU A 13 5.64 20.51 16.55
CA LEU A 13 6.25 19.17 16.49
C LEU A 13 5.59 18.22 17.49
N HIS A 14 5.23 18.72 18.67
CA HIS A 14 4.51 17.95 19.67
C HIS A 14 3.10 17.58 19.18
N PHE A 15 2.39 18.54 18.58
CA PHE A 15 1.12 18.31 17.92
C PHE A 15 1.23 17.23 16.82
N LEU A 16 2.21 17.33 15.92
CA LEU A 16 2.45 16.33 14.86
C LEU A 16 2.69 14.93 15.45
N SER A 17 3.49 14.82 16.50
CA SER A 17 3.76 13.56 17.20
C SER A 17 2.52 12.98 17.85
N ASN A 18 1.68 13.81 18.48
CA ASN A 18 0.45 13.34 19.13
C ASN A 18 -0.62 12.94 18.13
N PHE A 19 -0.84 13.76 17.10
CA PHE A 19 -1.84 13.51 16.08
C PHE A 19 -1.54 12.25 15.26
N SER A 20 -0.26 11.97 14.96
CA SER A 20 0.13 10.72 14.29
C SER A 20 -0.23 9.46 15.09
N LYS A 21 -0.12 9.48 16.43
CA LYS A 21 -0.49 8.36 17.30
C LYS A 21 -1.99 8.03 17.21
N VAL A 22 -2.84 9.06 17.07
CA VAL A 22 -4.31 8.90 16.93
C VAL A 22 -4.68 8.07 15.71
N HIS A 23 -3.90 8.18 14.63
CA HIS A 23 -4.17 7.49 13.37
C HIS A 23 -3.49 6.13 13.24
N SER A 24 -2.71 5.70 14.25
CA SER A 24 -2.00 4.40 14.32
C SER A 24 -1.19 4.09 13.05
N SER A 25 -0.60 5.12 12.44
CA SER A 25 0.16 4.99 11.19
C SER A 25 1.66 4.96 11.49
N SER A 26 2.30 3.80 11.31
CA SER A 26 3.77 3.68 11.22
C SER A 26 4.23 3.96 9.78
N MET A 27 3.78 5.08 9.20
CA MET A 27 4.04 5.42 7.80
C MET A 27 5.43 6.03 7.64
N LEU A 28 6.17 5.50 6.68
CA LEU A 28 7.47 6.02 6.30
C LEU A 28 7.29 7.11 5.22
N LEU A 29 8.08 8.17 5.35
CA LEU A 29 8.20 9.19 4.33
C LEU A 29 9.50 8.97 3.56
N GLY A 30 9.41 8.93 2.22
CA GLY A 30 10.60 8.79 1.38
C GLY A 30 11.53 10.01 1.48
N GLU A 31 12.83 9.78 1.38
CA GLU A 31 13.87 10.82 1.48
C GLU A 31 13.66 11.95 0.46
N ASP A 32 13.34 11.61 -0.79
CA ASP A 32 13.05 12.58 -1.86
C ASP A 32 11.88 13.50 -1.51
N MET A 33 10.83 12.93 -0.91
CA MET A 33 9.64 13.67 -0.50
C MET A 33 9.96 14.62 0.66
N MET A 34 10.72 14.13 1.63
CA MET A 34 11.15 14.92 2.79
C MET A 34 12.03 16.09 2.36
N THR A 35 12.99 15.83 1.46
CA THR A 35 13.87 16.85 0.89
C THR A 35 13.06 17.90 0.15
N GLN A 36 12.11 17.49 -0.70
CA GLN A 36 11.26 18.44 -1.42
C GLN A 36 10.49 19.35 -0.46
N ILE A 37 9.86 18.80 0.59
CA ILE A 37 9.09 19.62 1.54
C ILE A 37 10.01 20.57 2.32
N ALA A 38 11.21 20.12 2.70
CA ALA A 38 12.18 20.92 3.43
C ALA A 38 12.77 22.06 2.59
N THR A 39 13.05 21.83 1.30
CA THR A 39 13.73 22.81 0.44
C THR A 39 12.81 23.56 -0.50
N MET A 40 11.49 23.31 -0.47
CA MET A 40 10.54 23.96 -1.37
C MET A 40 10.46 25.47 -1.14
N ASP A 41 10.84 26.24 -2.14
CA ASP A 41 10.68 27.69 -2.16
C ASP A 41 9.33 28.10 -2.79
N PHE A 42 8.53 28.84 -2.03
CA PHE A 42 7.25 29.41 -2.45
C PHE A 42 7.38 30.82 -3.06
N LYS A 43 8.61 31.29 -3.28
CA LYS A 43 8.92 32.59 -3.88
C LYS A 43 8.31 33.77 -3.12
N SER A 44 8.25 33.66 -1.80
CA SER A 44 7.85 34.74 -0.89
C SER A 44 9.05 35.16 -0.07
N SER A 45 9.31 36.47 -0.03
CA SER A 45 10.36 37.05 0.80
C SER A 45 9.96 37.22 2.27
N THR A 46 8.67 37.10 2.59
CA THR A 46 8.12 37.44 3.90
C THR A 46 7.59 36.24 4.69
N ASN A 47 7.29 35.12 4.01
CA ASN A 47 6.71 33.94 4.65
C ASN A 47 7.35 32.65 4.11
N MET A 48 7.80 31.78 5.03
CA MET A 48 8.41 30.48 4.72
C MET A 48 7.40 29.32 4.61
N TYR A 49 6.11 29.62 4.77
CA TYR A 49 4.99 28.68 4.72
C TYR A 49 5.09 27.51 5.72
N PRO A 50 5.40 27.78 7.01
CA PRO A 50 5.56 26.71 8.00
C PRO A 50 4.29 25.88 8.20
N MET A 51 3.10 26.49 8.13
CA MET A 51 1.85 25.76 8.38
C MET A 51 1.47 24.87 7.19
N THR A 52 1.66 25.35 5.97
CA THR A 52 1.47 24.57 4.75
C THR A 52 2.40 23.37 4.74
N ARG A 53 3.68 23.55 5.12
CA ARG A 53 4.65 22.45 5.24
C ARG A 53 4.22 21.42 6.28
N ALA A 54 3.79 21.87 7.47
CA ALA A 54 3.28 20.98 8.51
C ALA A 54 2.00 20.23 8.07
N ALA A 55 1.11 20.90 7.33
CA ALA A 55 -0.10 20.30 6.80
C ALA A 55 0.18 19.25 5.71
N ILE A 56 1.22 19.46 4.87
CA ILE A 56 1.68 18.43 3.92
C ILE A 56 2.17 17.20 4.67
N TRP A 57 2.98 17.38 5.73
CA TRP A 57 3.41 16.26 6.57
C TRP A 57 2.25 15.51 7.21
N LEU A 58 1.27 16.22 7.78
CA LEU A 58 0.07 15.59 8.35
C LEU A 58 -0.70 14.78 7.31
N THR A 59 -0.85 15.33 6.11
CA THR A 59 -1.55 14.65 5.02
C THR A 59 -0.83 13.37 4.66
N LEU A 60 0.49 13.38 4.52
CA LEU A 60 1.29 12.17 4.22
C LEU A 60 1.25 11.15 5.37
N LEU A 61 1.36 11.59 6.63
CA LEU A 61 1.35 10.71 7.80
C LEU A 61 -0.02 10.07 8.06
N THR A 62 -1.10 10.65 7.51
CA THR A 62 -2.46 10.10 7.58
C THR A 62 -2.89 9.38 6.31
N CYS A 63 -1.91 8.99 5.47
CA CYS A 63 -2.14 8.27 4.23
C CYS A 63 -3.14 7.10 4.41
N PRO A 64 -4.22 7.07 3.60
CA PRO A 64 -5.10 5.91 3.52
C PRO A 64 -4.33 4.64 3.08
N LYS A 65 -4.72 3.46 3.59
CA LYS A 65 -4.05 2.18 3.29
C LYS A 65 -4.01 1.83 1.79
N ASN A 66 -5.01 2.24 1.02
CA ASN A 66 -5.05 2.06 -0.44
C ASN A 66 -4.02 2.93 -1.19
N HIS A 67 -3.45 3.93 -0.52
CA HIS A 67 -2.37 4.78 -1.04
C HIS A 67 -1.02 4.49 -0.36
N GLU A 68 -0.95 3.45 0.47
CA GLU A 68 0.29 2.94 1.05
C GLU A 68 0.93 1.92 0.07
N ARG A 69 2.25 2.02 -0.13
CA ARG A 69 3.04 0.95 -0.77
C ARG A 69 4.33 0.72 -0.01
N ASP A 70 4.56 -0.53 0.39
CA ASP A 70 5.77 -0.96 1.09
C ASP A 70 6.05 -0.13 2.36
N GLY A 71 4.99 0.28 3.06
CA GLY A 71 5.07 1.14 4.25
C GLY A 71 5.27 2.64 3.97
N PHE A 72 5.39 3.06 2.70
CA PHE A 72 5.56 4.46 2.31
C PHE A 72 4.24 5.13 1.90
N ALA A 73 4.03 6.35 2.38
CA ALA A 73 2.87 7.18 2.02
C ALA A 73 2.93 7.66 0.55
N ARG A 74 1.86 7.45 -0.23
CA ARG A 74 1.72 7.94 -1.62
C ARG A 74 0.38 8.61 -1.92
N ASN A 75 -0.30 9.11 -0.91
CA ASN A 75 -1.54 9.89 -1.09
C ASN A 75 -1.28 11.30 -1.67
N LEU A 76 -0.05 11.80 -1.56
CA LEU A 76 0.46 12.93 -2.33
C LEU A 76 1.71 12.49 -3.10
N ILE A 77 1.86 12.96 -4.34
CA ILE A 77 3.07 12.76 -5.15
C ILE A 77 3.81 14.08 -5.39
N ARG A 78 5.05 14.00 -5.86
CA ARG A 78 5.93 15.15 -6.11
C ARG A 78 5.27 16.27 -6.91
N SER A 79 4.49 15.91 -7.94
CA SER A 79 3.78 16.88 -8.78
C SER A 79 2.65 17.61 -8.05
N ASP A 80 2.05 17.00 -7.04
CA ASP A 80 1.00 17.63 -6.24
C ASP A 80 1.58 18.73 -5.36
N ILE A 81 2.72 18.46 -4.72
CA ILE A 81 3.44 19.44 -3.88
C ILE A 81 4.02 20.57 -4.75
N GLU A 82 4.57 20.22 -5.92
CA GLU A 82 5.10 21.20 -6.87
C GLU A 82 4.03 22.19 -7.33
N ARG A 83 2.76 21.76 -7.44
CA ARG A 83 1.63 22.62 -7.80
C ARG A 83 1.44 23.77 -6.83
N LEU A 84 1.66 23.55 -5.53
CA LEU A 84 1.39 24.55 -4.48
C LEU A 84 2.24 25.82 -4.64
N ARG A 85 3.41 25.73 -5.30
CA ARG A 85 4.26 26.89 -5.59
C ARG A 85 4.14 27.43 -7.02
N GLN A 86 3.31 26.83 -7.86
CA GLN A 86 3.08 27.33 -9.21
C GLN A 86 2.29 28.63 -9.16
N ALA A 87 2.60 29.57 -10.05
CA ALA A 87 2.00 30.92 -10.05
C ALA A 87 0.46 30.91 -10.04
N ALA A 88 -0.17 29.91 -10.70
CA ALA A 88 -1.62 29.76 -10.74
C ALA A 88 -2.24 29.36 -9.39
N CYS A 89 -1.52 28.60 -8.56
CA CYS A 89 -2.02 28.07 -7.28
C CYS A 89 -1.46 28.82 -6.06
N LEU A 90 -0.38 29.59 -6.25
CA LEU A 90 0.31 30.31 -5.19
C LEU A 90 -0.61 31.27 -4.41
N PRO A 91 -1.49 32.09 -5.02
CA PRO A 91 -2.38 32.98 -4.27
C PRO A 91 -3.31 32.21 -3.32
N MET A 92 -3.81 31.06 -3.75
CA MET A 92 -4.67 30.20 -2.95
C MET A 92 -3.88 29.50 -1.85
N THR A 93 -2.62 29.14 -2.11
CA THR A 93 -1.70 28.57 -1.11
C THR A 93 -1.32 29.59 -0.05
N THR A 94 -1.10 30.86 -0.41
CA THR A 94 -0.89 31.97 0.54
C THR A 94 -2.10 32.19 1.43
N LYS A 95 -3.31 32.17 0.84
CA LYS A 95 -4.56 32.25 1.61
C LYS A 95 -4.71 31.08 2.58
N ALA A 96 -4.38 29.87 2.15
CA ALA A 96 -4.39 28.68 2.99
C ALA A 96 -3.36 28.76 4.13
N GLU A 97 -2.15 29.26 3.88
CA GLU A 97 -1.14 29.48 4.92
C GLU A 97 -1.65 30.43 6.01
N GLN A 98 -2.20 31.58 5.63
CA GLN A 98 -2.73 32.55 6.59
C GLN A 98 -3.86 31.94 7.43
N MET A 99 -4.81 31.28 6.77
CA MET A 99 -5.93 30.59 7.42
C MET A 99 -5.46 29.53 8.42
N LEU A 100 -4.43 28.74 8.08
CA LEU A 100 -3.87 27.74 8.99
C LEU A 100 -3.12 28.39 10.15
N GLN A 101 -2.44 29.52 9.94
CA GLN A 101 -1.80 30.29 11.02
C GLN A 101 -2.85 30.84 12.00
N ASP A 102 -3.96 31.39 11.50
CA ASP A 102 -5.05 31.91 12.33
C ASP A 102 -5.69 30.79 13.16
N ALA A 103 -5.98 29.64 12.52
CA ALA A 103 -6.52 28.46 13.21
C ALA A 103 -5.55 27.87 14.24
N TRP A 104 -4.24 27.94 13.97
CA TRP A 104 -3.21 27.53 14.92
C TRP A 104 -3.16 28.46 16.15
N GLY A 105 -3.35 29.77 15.96
CA GLY A 105 -3.48 30.72 17.08
C GLY A 105 -4.64 30.37 18.01
N ILE A 106 -5.78 29.96 17.44
CA ILE A 106 -6.95 29.48 18.21
C ILE A 106 -6.61 28.18 18.95
N HIS A 107 -5.98 27.22 18.27
CA HIS A 107 -5.52 25.96 18.86
C HIS A 107 -4.62 26.19 20.09
N GLN A 108 -3.62 27.06 19.95
CA GLN A 108 -2.69 27.39 21.03
C GLN A 108 -3.37 28.10 22.20
N SER A 109 -4.31 29.00 21.92
CA SER A 109 -5.05 29.73 22.95
C SER A 109 -5.89 28.78 23.82
N ILE A 110 -6.53 27.78 23.19
CA ILE A 110 -7.32 26.76 23.89
C ILE A 110 -6.41 25.84 24.74
N HIS A 111 -5.27 25.40 24.19
CA HIS A 111 -4.28 24.60 24.95
C HIS A 111 -3.65 25.38 26.11
N ALA A 112 -3.54 26.70 26.00
CA ALA A 112 -3.09 27.59 27.07
C ALA A 112 -4.16 27.85 28.15
N GLY A 113 -5.35 27.26 28.01
CA GLY A 113 -6.46 27.44 28.96
C GLY A 113 -7.17 28.78 28.84
N GLN A 114 -6.95 29.53 27.76
CA GLN A 114 -7.64 30.80 27.50
C GLN A 114 -8.95 30.52 26.75
N GLY A 115 -10.06 30.34 27.49
CA GLY A 115 -11.41 30.16 26.92
C GLY A 115 -12.22 29.04 27.58
N LYS A 116 -13.28 28.58 26.88
CA LYS A 116 -14.10 27.42 27.31
C LYS A 116 -13.21 26.17 27.37
N HIS A 117 -13.34 25.35 28.42
CA HIS A 117 -12.56 24.13 28.57
C HIS A 117 -12.98 23.09 27.52
N ILE A 118 -12.28 23.08 26.38
CA ILE A 118 -12.41 22.07 25.32
C ILE A 118 -11.28 21.05 25.53
N ASP A 119 -11.59 19.77 25.38
CA ASP A 119 -10.60 18.70 25.46
C ASP A 119 -9.45 18.94 24.46
N GLY A 120 -8.21 19.02 24.95
CA GLY A 120 -7.04 19.33 24.11
C GLY A 120 -6.84 18.31 22.98
N HIS A 121 -7.22 17.05 23.20
CA HIS A 121 -7.17 16.02 22.17
C HIS A 121 -8.24 16.21 21.09
N HIS A 122 -9.44 16.72 21.44
CA HIS A 122 -10.45 17.15 20.46
C HIS A 122 -9.94 18.31 19.59
N VAL A 123 -9.29 19.30 20.19
CA VAL A 123 -8.72 20.46 19.48
C VAL A 123 -7.61 20.03 18.51
N ASP A 124 -6.72 19.13 18.95
CA ASP A 124 -5.71 18.50 18.08
C ASP A 124 -6.36 17.78 16.89
N ASN A 125 -7.45 17.05 17.13
CA ASN A 125 -8.16 16.33 16.06
C ASN A 125 -8.79 17.28 15.03
N CYS A 126 -9.43 18.35 15.51
CA CYS A 126 -10.07 19.33 14.63
C CYS A 126 -9.02 20.06 13.77
N PHE A 127 -7.93 20.51 14.39
CA PHE A 127 -6.86 21.20 13.67
C PHE A 127 -6.16 20.29 12.66
N GLY A 128 -5.87 19.02 13.02
CA GLY A 128 -5.28 18.08 12.08
C GLY A 128 -6.19 17.76 10.88
N ARG A 129 -7.51 17.66 11.07
CA ARG A 129 -8.47 17.52 9.96
C ARG A 129 -8.50 18.75 9.07
N LEU A 130 -8.44 19.96 9.64
CA LEU A 130 -8.32 21.20 8.89
C LEU A 130 -7.11 21.14 7.95
N CYS A 131 -5.91 20.84 8.49
CA CYS A 131 -4.68 20.72 7.71
C CYS A 131 -4.80 19.74 6.53
N ILE A 132 -5.33 18.54 6.78
CA ILE A 132 -5.48 17.50 5.77
C ILE A 132 -6.43 17.95 4.66
N ARG A 133 -7.60 18.48 5.03
CA ARG A 133 -8.63 18.95 4.09
C ARG A 133 -8.08 20.06 3.20
N THR A 134 -7.33 21.00 3.78
CA THR A 134 -6.73 22.12 3.05
C THR A 134 -5.76 21.64 1.98
N ILE A 135 -4.79 20.78 2.32
CA ILE A 135 -3.81 20.30 1.33
C ILE A 135 -4.46 19.45 0.25
N LEU A 136 -5.38 18.56 0.62
CA LEU A 136 -6.07 17.73 -0.36
C LEU A 136 -6.98 18.55 -1.29
N HIS A 137 -7.56 19.65 -0.82
CA HIS A 137 -8.30 20.58 -1.65
C HIS A 137 -7.37 21.31 -2.64
N LEU A 138 -6.25 21.89 -2.18
CA LEU A 138 -5.27 22.55 -3.07
C LEU A 138 -4.69 21.59 -4.12
N CYS A 139 -4.53 20.31 -3.77
CA CYS A 139 -4.01 19.28 -4.65
C CYS A 139 -5.09 18.59 -5.52
N ASN A 140 -6.39 18.94 -5.40
CA ASN A 140 -7.50 18.24 -6.06
C ASN A 140 -7.51 16.72 -5.79
N LYS A 141 -7.20 16.33 -4.56
CA LYS A 141 -7.09 14.94 -4.09
C LYS A 141 -8.09 14.60 -2.98
N ALA A 142 -9.05 15.46 -2.67
CA ALA A 142 -9.99 15.28 -1.56
C ALA A 142 -10.75 13.92 -1.58
N LYS A 143 -11.11 13.41 -2.77
CA LYS A 143 -11.80 12.13 -2.94
C LYS A 143 -10.92 10.89 -2.76
N THR A 144 -9.65 10.98 -3.12
CA THR A 144 -8.74 9.81 -3.20
C THR A 144 -7.69 9.81 -2.10
N GLY A 145 -7.14 10.97 -1.77
CA GLY A 145 -6.08 11.13 -0.77
C GLY A 145 -6.55 11.29 0.67
N SER A 146 -7.87 11.40 0.92
CA SER A 146 -8.45 11.55 2.27
C SER A 146 -9.02 10.23 2.80
N ARG A 147 -8.88 9.98 4.10
CA ARG A 147 -9.63 8.91 4.79
C ARG A 147 -11.12 9.22 4.91
N GLU A 148 -11.50 10.50 4.83
CA GLU A 148 -12.89 10.95 4.91
C GLU A 148 -13.61 10.87 3.55
N CYS A 149 -12.87 10.75 2.45
CA CYS A 149 -13.38 10.81 1.07
C CYS A 149 -14.36 11.98 0.81
N LYS A 150 -14.23 13.08 1.56
CA LYS A 150 -15.12 14.24 1.51
C LYS A 150 -14.48 15.38 0.74
N GLU A 151 -15.19 15.88 -0.26
CA GLU A 151 -14.80 17.04 -1.06
C GLU A 151 -15.47 18.30 -0.49
N PHE A 152 -14.69 19.38 -0.40
CA PHE A 152 -15.17 20.69 0.00
C PHE A 152 -15.09 21.63 -1.18
N ALA A 153 -16.13 22.45 -1.37
CA ALA A 153 -16.23 23.37 -2.50
C ALA A 153 -15.20 24.51 -2.44
N SER A 154 -14.77 24.90 -1.24
CA SER A 154 -13.81 25.99 -1.05
C SER A 154 -13.06 25.89 0.29
N LEU A 155 -12.05 26.75 0.47
CA LEU A 155 -11.34 26.88 1.74
C LEU A 155 -12.25 27.39 2.86
N GLU A 156 -13.22 28.26 2.55
CA GLU A 156 -14.20 28.78 3.51
C GLU A 156 -15.08 27.64 4.06
N ALA A 157 -15.55 26.73 3.20
CA ALA A 157 -16.32 25.57 3.63
C ALA A 157 -15.50 24.63 4.54
N ILE A 158 -14.18 24.57 4.35
CA ILE A 158 -13.28 23.81 5.22
C ILE A 158 -13.16 24.47 6.60
N VAL A 159 -13.05 25.80 6.66
CA VAL A 159 -13.01 26.58 7.92
C VAL A 159 -14.34 26.51 8.67
N GLU A 160 -15.46 26.57 7.96
CA GLU A 160 -16.78 26.43 8.55
C GLU A 160 -16.95 25.04 9.19
N ALA A 161 -16.48 24.00 8.52
CA ALA A 161 -16.46 22.64 9.07
C ALA A 161 -15.54 22.54 10.30
N PHE A 162 -14.35 23.13 10.26
CA PHE A 162 -13.45 23.20 11.42
C PHE A 162 -14.09 23.92 12.61
N SER A 163 -14.71 25.08 12.38
CA SER A 163 -15.39 25.86 13.41
C SER A 163 -16.55 25.07 14.02
N THR A 164 -17.36 24.45 13.18
CA THR A 164 -18.47 23.59 13.61
C THR A 164 -17.98 22.39 14.44
N GLU A 165 -16.89 21.75 14.03
CA GLU A 165 -16.29 20.62 14.75
C GLU A 165 -15.67 21.05 16.08
N LEU A 166 -15.04 22.22 16.12
CA LEU A 166 -14.42 22.77 17.33
C LEU A 166 -15.45 23.06 18.43
N TYR A 167 -16.64 23.55 18.05
CA TYR A 167 -17.70 23.92 18.98
C TYR A 167 -18.75 22.83 19.22
N LYS A 168 -18.72 21.71 18.47
CA LYS A 168 -19.51 20.51 18.79
C LYS A 168 -18.81 19.71 19.88
N ASP A 169 -19.55 19.35 20.93
CA ASP A 169 -19.03 18.50 22.01
C ASP A 169 -18.51 17.17 21.43
N SER A 170 -17.26 16.85 21.78
CA SER A 170 -16.42 15.84 21.13
C SER A 170 -17.08 14.46 21.01
N PRO A 171 -17.27 13.94 19.78
CA PRO A 171 -17.47 12.52 19.53
C PRO A 171 -16.18 11.92 18.96
N ALA A 172 -15.55 11.02 19.69
CA ALA A 172 -14.35 10.32 19.24
C ALA A 172 -14.64 9.41 18.02
N SER A 173 -14.17 9.83 16.85
CA SER A 173 -13.74 9.04 15.68
C SER A 173 -14.74 8.07 15.02
N GLY A 174 -15.41 8.57 13.98
CA GLY A 174 -15.45 7.97 12.62
C GLY A 174 -16.42 6.83 12.33
N ALA A 175 -17.64 7.15 11.89
CA ALA A 175 -18.30 6.59 10.70
C ALA A 175 -19.69 7.25 10.49
N GLU A 176 -19.99 7.53 9.22
CA GLU A 176 -21.31 7.78 8.61
C GLU A 176 -22.10 9.04 9.00
N ALA A 177 -22.20 9.93 8.01
CA ALA A 177 -23.22 10.95 7.94
C ALA A 177 -24.59 10.29 7.76
N SER A 178 -25.49 10.53 8.71
CA SER A 178 -26.93 10.51 8.46
C SER A 178 -27.59 11.63 9.26
N LYS A 179 -28.34 12.45 8.50
CA LYS A 179 -29.30 13.52 8.85
C LYS A 179 -29.19 14.16 10.23
N SER A 180 -28.90 15.47 10.22
CA SER A 180 -29.18 16.36 11.34
C SER A 180 -30.70 16.46 11.54
N ASP A 181 -31.24 15.65 12.44
CA ASP A 181 -32.40 16.09 13.22
C ASP A 181 -31.89 17.07 14.27
N GLU A 182 -32.42 18.29 14.25
CA GLU A 182 -32.37 19.20 15.39
C GLU A 182 -32.86 18.43 16.63
N LYS A 183 -32.00 18.26 17.64
CA LYS A 183 -32.48 17.76 18.92
C LYS A 183 -33.35 18.86 19.53
N PRO A 184 -34.66 18.61 19.76
CA PRO A 184 -35.48 19.57 20.48
C PRO A 184 -34.87 19.75 21.88
N MET A 185 -34.82 20.99 22.35
CA MET A 185 -34.51 21.31 23.73
C MET A 185 -35.57 20.61 24.61
N VAL A 186 -35.20 19.47 25.19
CA VAL A 186 -36.11 18.66 26.01
C VAL A 186 -36.25 19.32 27.38
N ASP A 187 -37.48 19.68 27.74
CA ASP A 187 -37.82 20.10 29.08
C ASP A 187 -37.64 18.92 30.06
N VAL A 188 -36.55 18.97 30.84
CA VAL A 188 -36.13 17.92 31.78
C VAL A 188 -37.18 17.70 32.88
N LEU A 189 -38.05 18.68 33.15
CA LEU A 189 -39.07 18.60 34.19
C LEU A 189 -40.32 17.80 33.76
N SER A 190 -40.54 17.62 32.45
CA SER A 190 -41.67 16.87 31.88
C SER A 190 -41.26 15.61 31.08
N ALA A 191 -39.96 15.33 30.99
CA ALA A 191 -39.42 14.20 30.23
C ALA A 191 -39.65 12.85 30.92
N LYS A 192 -39.97 11.82 30.11
CA LYS A 192 -40.13 10.44 30.60
C LYS A 192 -38.81 9.88 31.15
N PRO A 193 -38.85 8.98 32.16
CA PRO A 193 -37.66 8.42 32.82
C PRO A 193 -36.58 7.89 31.86
N HIS A 194 -36.96 7.19 30.78
CA HIS A 194 -35.99 6.68 29.81
C HIS A 194 -35.27 7.78 29.02
N VAL A 195 -35.95 8.89 28.73
CA VAL A 195 -35.38 10.06 28.02
C VAL A 195 -34.35 10.74 28.93
N VAL A 196 -34.68 10.92 30.20
CA VAL A 196 -33.76 11.47 31.21
C VAL A 196 -32.55 10.55 31.38
N ALA A 197 -32.75 9.23 31.44
CA ALA A 197 -31.66 8.26 31.60
C ALA A 197 -30.71 8.25 30.39
N LEU A 198 -31.21 8.37 29.15
CA LEU A 198 -30.37 8.49 27.96
C LEU A 198 -29.64 9.83 27.87
N LEU A 199 -30.27 10.93 28.32
CA LEU A 199 -29.60 12.23 28.43
C LEU A 199 -28.46 12.21 29.46
N GLN A 200 -28.67 11.56 30.60
CA GLN A 200 -27.65 11.38 31.64
C GLN A 200 -26.52 10.42 31.23
N ASN A 201 -26.82 9.48 30.32
CA ASN A 201 -25.87 8.50 29.80
C ASN A 201 -25.66 8.71 28.29
N ALA A 202 -25.22 9.91 27.89
CA ALA A 202 -25.09 10.32 26.49
C ALA A 202 -24.18 9.41 25.63
N HIS A 203 -23.35 8.56 26.24
CA HIS A 203 -22.56 7.53 25.57
C HIS A 203 -23.38 6.30 25.12
N MET A 204 -24.63 6.20 25.56
CA MET A 204 -25.54 5.12 25.21
C MET A 204 -26.40 5.48 23.99
N THR A 205 -26.26 4.67 22.95
CA THR A 205 -26.96 4.80 21.67
C THR A 205 -27.58 3.46 21.31
N MET A 206 -28.76 3.52 20.70
CA MET A 206 -29.48 2.34 20.21
C MET A 206 -28.61 1.60 19.17
N GLY A 207 -28.51 0.28 19.32
CA GLY A 207 -27.61 -0.54 18.50
C GLY A 207 -26.12 -0.40 18.84
N GLY A 208 -25.77 0.48 19.78
CA GLY A 208 -24.42 0.64 20.30
C GLY A 208 -23.95 -0.60 21.07
N ARG A 209 -22.62 -0.78 21.16
CA ARG A 209 -21.99 -1.93 21.82
C ARG A 209 -21.43 -1.53 23.17
N TYR A 210 -21.72 -2.32 24.19
CA TYR A 210 -21.38 -2.03 25.57
C TYR A 210 -20.81 -3.24 26.30
N THR A 211 -20.00 -2.95 27.32
CA THR A 211 -19.44 -3.95 28.22
C THR A 211 -19.62 -3.51 29.67
N ASN A 212 -19.82 -4.47 30.55
CA ASN A 212 -19.80 -4.29 31.99
C ASN A 212 -18.99 -5.45 32.59
N SER A 213 -17.67 -5.26 32.68
CA SER A 213 -16.76 -6.34 33.04
C SER A 213 -16.85 -6.82 34.48
N LYS A 214 -17.49 -6.04 35.35
CA LYS A 214 -17.68 -6.42 36.76
C LYS A 214 -18.82 -7.41 36.94
N GLU A 215 -19.90 -7.25 36.18
CA GLU A 215 -21.11 -8.07 36.33
C GLU A 215 -21.23 -9.14 35.22
N HIS A 216 -20.66 -8.90 34.04
CA HIS A 216 -20.80 -9.78 32.87
C HIS A 216 -19.46 -10.14 32.18
N GLY A 217 -18.32 -9.89 32.83
CA GLY A 217 -17.01 -10.29 32.34
C GLY A 217 -16.63 -9.71 30.97
N SER A 218 -16.16 -10.56 30.05
CA SER A 218 -15.71 -10.12 28.72
C SER A 218 -16.82 -10.08 27.66
N MET A 219 -18.09 -10.26 28.04
CA MET A 219 -19.20 -10.27 27.10
C MET A 219 -19.48 -8.88 26.54
N VAL A 220 -19.76 -8.82 25.24
CA VAL A 220 -20.19 -7.61 24.54
C VAL A 220 -21.69 -7.67 24.35
N PHE A 221 -22.39 -6.62 24.74
CA PHE A 221 -23.84 -6.51 24.58
C PHE A 221 -24.19 -5.38 23.62
N ILE A 222 -25.32 -5.53 22.92
CA ILE A 222 -25.91 -4.51 22.07
C ILE A 222 -27.15 -3.95 22.76
N LEU A 223 -27.25 -2.62 22.86
CA LEU A 223 -28.45 -1.97 23.38
C LEU A 223 -29.60 -2.12 22.36
N GLN A 224 -30.65 -2.84 22.74
CA GLN A 224 -31.78 -3.13 21.85
C GLN A 224 -32.95 -2.19 22.04
N SER A 225 -33.27 -1.84 23.28
CA SER A 225 -34.37 -0.97 23.63
C SER A 225 -34.14 -0.31 24.98
N VAL A 226 -34.77 0.86 25.18
CA VAL A 226 -34.86 1.54 26.47
C VAL A 226 -36.31 1.91 26.71
N SER A 227 -36.81 1.54 27.88
CA SER A 227 -38.17 1.78 28.36
C SER A 227 -38.12 2.47 29.73
N ASP A 228 -39.26 2.93 30.23
CA ASP A 228 -39.32 3.59 31.55
C ASP A 228 -38.89 2.67 32.70
N ASP A 229 -39.01 1.36 32.51
CA ASP A 229 -38.67 0.34 33.51
C ASP A 229 -37.21 -0.14 33.43
N GLY A 230 -36.49 0.20 32.35
CA GLY A 230 -35.12 -0.27 32.13
C GLY A 230 -34.72 -0.39 30.65
N ALA A 231 -33.48 -0.80 30.43
CA ALA A 231 -32.90 -1.02 29.12
C ALA A 231 -32.69 -2.51 28.83
N CYS A 232 -32.99 -2.97 27.62
CA CYS A 232 -32.71 -4.33 27.18
C CYS A 232 -31.37 -4.38 26.43
N MET A 233 -30.46 -5.24 26.88
CA MET A 233 -29.18 -5.48 26.23
C MET A 233 -29.05 -6.94 25.80
N ARG A 234 -28.57 -7.19 24.57
CA ARG A 234 -28.42 -8.53 23.99
C ARG A 234 -26.96 -8.90 23.74
N HIS A 235 -26.53 -10.07 24.21
CA HIS A 235 -25.29 -10.72 23.81
C HIS A 235 -25.59 -11.94 22.92
N THR A 236 -24.82 -12.11 21.84
CA THR A 236 -24.92 -13.31 21.00
C THR A 236 -23.59 -14.07 21.06
N PRO A 237 -23.55 -15.24 21.72
CA PRO A 237 -22.35 -16.07 21.76
C PRO A 237 -22.07 -16.72 20.40
N PHE A 238 -20.89 -17.34 20.25
CA PHE A 238 -20.58 -18.12 19.05
C PHE A 238 -21.53 -19.30 18.85
N PHE A 239 -21.94 -19.93 19.95
CA PHE A 239 -22.79 -21.12 19.97
C PHE A 239 -23.88 -20.94 21.02
N GLY A 240 -25.08 -21.44 20.72
CA GLY A 240 -26.24 -21.34 21.61
C GLY A 240 -27.07 -20.08 21.39
N ASP A 241 -28.03 -19.87 22.29
CA ASP A 241 -29.02 -18.81 22.19
C ASP A 241 -28.48 -17.44 22.64
N SER A 242 -29.12 -16.38 22.14
CA SER A 242 -28.85 -15.02 22.59
C SER A 242 -29.23 -14.82 24.05
N ILE A 243 -28.40 -14.06 24.77
CA ILE A 243 -28.60 -13.70 26.17
C ILE A 243 -29.12 -12.27 26.22
N ASP A 244 -30.39 -12.12 26.61
CA ASP A 244 -31.03 -10.83 26.83
C ASP A 244 -31.05 -10.50 28.32
N ILE A 245 -30.61 -9.30 28.68
CA ILE A 245 -30.63 -8.81 30.05
C ILE A 245 -31.41 -7.50 30.13
N SER A 246 -32.20 -7.37 31.19
CA SER A 246 -32.84 -6.11 31.56
C SER A 246 -31.94 -5.37 32.56
N VAL A 247 -31.55 -4.15 32.22
CA VAL A 247 -30.64 -3.31 32.98
C VAL A 247 -31.42 -2.12 33.53
N PRO A 248 -31.49 -1.94 34.86
CA PRO A 248 -32.11 -0.76 35.47
C PRO A 248 -31.46 0.54 34.97
N LEU A 249 -32.27 1.58 34.75
CA LEU A 249 -31.81 2.86 34.20
C LEU A 249 -30.64 3.49 35.00
N GLU A 250 -30.66 3.36 36.33
CA GLU A 250 -29.60 3.83 37.23
C GLU A 250 -28.26 3.09 37.09
N SER A 251 -28.30 1.86 36.58
CA SER A 251 -27.13 1.01 36.37
C SER A 251 -26.47 1.23 35.01
N LEU A 252 -27.09 1.99 34.10
CA LEU A 252 -26.52 2.31 32.77
C LEU A 252 -25.15 3.01 32.84
N LYS A 253 -24.90 3.79 33.90
CA LYS A 253 -23.60 4.44 34.15
C LYS A 253 -22.43 3.47 34.32
N LYS A 254 -22.72 2.21 34.67
CA LYS A 254 -21.70 1.15 34.83
C LYS A 254 -21.26 0.56 33.48
N TRP A 255 -22.04 0.79 32.42
CA TRP A 255 -21.78 0.25 31.09
C TRP A 255 -20.88 1.16 30.29
N ARG A 256 -19.84 0.58 29.67
CA ARG A 256 -18.87 1.32 28.85
C ARG A 256 -19.01 0.96 27.39
N SER A 257 -19.01 1.97 26.53
CA SER A 257 -18.98 1.78 25.07
C SER A 257 -17.73 1.02 24.65
N THR A 258 -17.87 0.09 23.71
CA THR A 258 -16.75 -0.70 23.19
C THR A 258 -16.74 -0.71 21.66
N LYS A 259 -15.53 -0.72 21.10
CA LYS A 259 -15.30 -0.98 19.68
C LYS A 259 -15.19 -2.47 19.36
N THR A 260 -15.09 -3.32 20.39
CA THR A 260 -15.03 -4.77 20.22
C THR A 260 -16.29 -5.26 19.50
N PRO A 261 -16.15 -5.95 18.36
CA PRO A 261 -17.30 -6.50 17.65
C PRO A 261 -17.94 -7.64 18.43
N MET A 262 -19.21 -7.92 18.12
CA MET A 262 -19.85 -9.14 18.60
C MET A 262 -19.09 -10.36 18.06
N PRO A 263 -18.87 -11.40 18.88
CA PRO A 263 -18.38 -12.68 18.41
C PRO A 263 -19.15 -13.15 17.17
N LYS A 264 -18.42 -13.56 16.13
CA LYS A 264 -18.99 -14.05 14.87
C LYS A 264 -18.21 -15.28 14.42
N LEU A 265 -18.93 -16.35 14.12
CA LEU A 265 -18.34 -17.53 13.47
C LEU A 265 -18.01 -17.20 12.01
N CYS A 266 -16.87 -17.71 11.55
CA CYS A 266 -16.55 -17.68 10.13
C CYS A 266 -17.52 -18.59 9.39
N ASP A 267 -18.04 -18.11 8.26
CA ASP A 267 -18.91 -18.91 7.41
C ASP A 267 -18.15 -20.12 6.83
N VAL A 268 -18.80 -21.29 6.74
CA VAL A 268 -18.15 -22.52 6.26
C VAL A 268 -17.62 -22.36 4.84
N THR A 269 -18.34 -21.64 3.97
CA THR A 269 -17.90 -21.32 2.61
C THR A 269 -16.63 -20.48 2.63
N MET A 270 -16.57 -19.47 3.51
CA MET A 270 -15.37 -18.65 3.69
C MET A 270 -14.20 -19.49 4.21
N VAL A 271 -14.41 -20.38 5.18
CA VAL A 271 -13.36 -21.29 5.66
C VAL A 271 -12.83 -22.12 4.50
N THR A 272 -13.71 -22.82 3.77
CA THR A 272 -13.28 -23.71 2.68
C THR A 272 -12.48 -22.99 1.59
N THR A 273 -12.82 -21.75 1.24
CA THR A 273 -12.13 -20.97 0.19
C THR A 273 -10.86 -20.28 0.68
N CYS A 274 -10.75 -20.01 1.98
CA CYS A 274 -9.58 -19.36 2.58
C CYS A 274 -8.53 -20.35 3.12
N MET A 275 -8.74 -21.67 3.02
CA MET A 275 -7.75 -22.65 3.46
C MET A 275 -6.48 -22.62 2.57
N PRO A 276 -5.27 -22.73 3.14
CA PRO A 276 -4.02 -22.60 2.39
C PRO A 276 -3.86 -23.58 1.22
N ASN A 277 -4.43 -24.77 1.29
CA ASN A 277 -4.32 -25.79 0.24
C ASN A 277 -5.13 -25.44 -1.03
N VAL A 278 -6.11 -24.55 -0.94
CA VAL A 278 -6.94 -24.13 -2.08
C VAL A 278 -6.86 -22.64 -2.36
N HIS A 279 -6.41 -21.84 -1.39
CA HIS A 279 -6.38 -20.40 -1.52
C HIS A 279 -5.42 -19.98 -2.67
N PRO A 280 -5.88 -19.17 -3.64
CA PRO A 280 -5.13 -18.87 -4.86
C PRO A 280 -3.72 -18.32 -4.63
N ALA A 281 -3.51 -17.55 -3.55
CA ALA A 281 -2.19 -16.99 -3.23
C ALA A 281 -1.15 -18.08 -2.91
N PHE A 282 -1.55 -19.13 -2.20
CA PHE A 282 -0.65 -20.24 -1.84
C PHE A 282 -0.46 -21.20 -3.01
N VAL A 283 -1.50 -21.40 -3.84
CA VAL A 283 -1.38 -22.18 -5.08
C VAL A 283 -0.41 -21.51 -6.06
N GLU A 284 -0.51 -20.18 -6.25
CA GLU A 284 0.42 -19.41 -7.09
C GLU A 284 1.85 -19.46 -6.55
N GLU A 285 2.04 -19.33 -5.24
CA GLU A 285 3.36 -19.45 -4.59
C GLU A 285 3.99 -20.82 -4.81
N HIS A 286 3.22 -21.89 -4.60
CA HIS A 286 3.67 -23.25 -4.79
C HIS A 286 4.11 -23.49 -6.25
N GLN A 287 3.30 -23.05 -7.22
CA GLN A 287 3.66 -23.14 -8.65
C GLN A 287 4.93 -22.36 -8.96
N ARG A 288 5.09 -21.13 -8.42
CA ARG A 288 6.31 -20.32 -8.60
C ARG A 288 7.55 -21.03 -8.05
N ALA A 289 7.43 -21.67 -6.88
CA ALA A 289 8.52 -22.46 -6.30
C ALA A 289 8.91 -23.64 -7.20
N MET A 290 7.93 -24.36 -7.76
CA MET A 290 8.20 -25.45 -8.72
C MET A 290 8.89 -24.96 -9.99
N VAL A 291 8.44 -23.83 -10.57
CA VAL A 291 9.12 -23.20 -11.71
C VAL A 291 10.57 -22.86 -11.37
N THR A 292 10.81 -22.32 -10.16
CA THR A 292 12.16 -22.00 -9.68
C THR A 292 13.04 -23.23 -9.62
N VAL A 293 12.55 -24.33 -9.04
CA VAL A 293 13.28 -25.60 -8.95
C VAL A 293 13.60 -26.16 -10.32
N ALA A 294 12.64 -26.16 -11.25
CA ALA A 294 12.85 -26.62 -12.62
C ALA A 294 13.91 -25.79 -13.36
N LEU A 295 13.84 -24.45 -13.27
CA LEU A 295 14.85 -23.55 -13.86
C LEU A 295 16.24 -23.81 -13.29
N HIS A 296 16.36 -24.00 -11.97
CA HIS A 296 17.63 -24.37 -11.33
C HIS A 296 18.16 -25.71 -11.81
N ALA A 297 17.31 -26.73 -11.95
CA ALA A 297 17.71 -28.04 -12.44
C ALA A 297 18.25 -27.96 -13.88
N VAL A 298 17.56 -27.25 -14.77
CA VAL A 298 18.00 -27.04 -16.16
C VAL A 298 19.31 -26.24 -16.21
N HIS A 299 19.41 -25.15 -15.46
CA HIS A 299 20.61 -24.32 -15.42
C HIS A 299 21.81 -25.12 -14.92
N LYS A 300 21.66 -25.88 -13.83
CA LYS A 300 22.74 -26.73 -13.29
C LYS A 300 23.19 -27.79 -14.30
N LYS A 301 22.25 -28.38 -15.05
CA LYS A 301 22.54 -29.41 -16.07
C LYS A 301 23.30 -28.87 -17.28
N HIS A 302 23.10 -27.59 -17.61
CA HIS A 302 23.63 -26.97 -18.83
C HIS A 302 24.66 -25.86 -18.59
N SER A 303 24.99 -25.57 -17.33
CA SER A 303 25.99 -24.56 -16.97
C SER A 303 27.36 -24.89 -17.59
N SER A 304 27.87 -23.98 -18.41
CA SER A 304 29.18 -24.08 -19.04
C SER A 304 29.98 -22.79 -18.78
N THR A 305 30.38 -22.58 -17.52
CA THR A 305 31.10 -21.34 -17.12
C THR A 305 32.55 -21.33 -17.59
N SER A 306 33.21 -22.48 -17.72
CA SER A 306 34.63 -22.57 -18.05
C SER A 306 34.97 -22.22 -19.51
N SER A 307 33.97 -22.11 -20.38
CA SER A 307 34.14 -21.85 -21.82
C SER A 307 33.70 -20.46 -22.26
N LEU A 308 33.25 -19.61 -21.32
CA LEU A 308 32.66 -18.30 -21.59
C LEU A 308 33.44 -17.19 -20.89
N ALA A 309 33.47 -16.01 -21.50
CA ALA A 309 33.99 -14.78 -20.90
C ALA A 309 32.97 -13.65 -21.01
N PHE A 310 32.92 -12.83 -19.98
CA PHE A 310 32.09 -11.63 -19.91
C PHE A 310 32.97 -10.42 -20.22
N GLY A 311 32.57 -9.62 -21.19
CA GLY A 311 33.22 -8.37 -21.57
C GLY A 311 32.39 -7.16 -21.17
N GLN A 312 33.03 -6.05 -20.86
CA GLN A 312 32.40 -4.78 -20.53
C GLN A 312 32.83 -3.71 -21.56
N PHE A 313 32.00 -2.69 -21.76
CA PHE A 313 32.28 -1.55 -22.65
C PHE A 313 32.65 -1.93 -24.09
N PRO A 314 31.76 -2.61 -24.84
CA PRO A 314 30.36 -2.87 -24.51
C PRO A 314 30.12 -4.22 -23.78
N PRO A 315 29.03 -4.34 -22.99
CA PRO A 315 28.60 -5.61 -22.42
C PRO A 315 28.50 -6.70 -23.48
N SER A 316 29.22 -7.80 -23.29
CA SER A 316 29.28 -8.90 -24.26
C SER A 316 29.54 -10.24 -23.57
N LEU A 317 29.02 -11.30 -24.16
CA LEU A 317 29.37 -12.68 -23.79
C LEU A 317 30.13 -13.28 -24.97
N MET A 318 31.30 -13.85 -24.72
CA MET A 318 32.15 -14.44 -25.75
C MET A 318 32.65 -15.81 -25.35
N THR A 319 33.11 -16.60 -26.33
CA THR A 319 33.74 -17.89 -26.08
C THR A 319 35.21 -17.74 -25.71
N MET A 320 35.69 -18.52 -24.74
CA MET A 320 37.13 -18.59 -24.40
C MET A 320 37.85 -19.76 -25.10
N VAL A 321 37.08 -20.67 -25.67
CA VAL A 321 37.55 -21.86 -26.41
C VAL A 321 36.63 -22.10 -27.61
N THR A 322 37.17 -22.65 -28.70
CA THR A 322 36.37 -23.04 -29.86
C THR A 322 35.34 -24.10 -29.45
N CYS A 323 34.05 -23.81 -29.64
CA CYS A 323 32.96 -24.74 -29.41
C CYS A 323 32.66 -25.52 -30.70
N LYS A 324 33.29 -26.68 -30.87
CA LYS A 324 33.15 -27.50 -32.09
C LYS A 324 31.80 -28.22 -32.23
N LYS A 325 31.06 -28.39 -31.14
CA LYS A 325 29.86 -29.22 -31.08
C LYS A 325 28.60 -28.37 -31.27
N LYS A 326 27.68 -28.80 -32.13
CA LYS A 326 26.31 -28.28 -32.18
C LYS A 326 25.63 -28.44 -30.83
N ALA A 327 25.00 -27.38 -30.33
CA ALA A 327 24.43 -27.29 -29.00
C ALA A 327 25.44 -27.64 -27.88
N GLY A 328 26.72 -27.29 -28.10
CA GLY A 328 27.78 -27.38 -27.10
C GLY A 328 27.70 -26.26 -26.05
N ILE A 329 27.19 -25.09 -26.44
CA ILE A 329 26.80 -24.01 -25.55
C ILE A 329 25.28 -24.04 -25.43
N LYS A 330 24.78 -24.11 -24.19
CA LYS A 330 23.36 -24.03 -23.86
C LYS A 330 23.19 -23.09 -22.69
N LEU A 331 22.56 -21.96 -22.94
CA LEU A 331 22.33 -20.93 -21.93
C LEU A 331 20.85 -20.91 -21.59
N THR A 332 20.54 -20.93 -20.30
CA THR A 332 19.17 -20.89 -19.80
C THR A 332 18.98 -19.66 -18.92
N PRO A 333 17.79 -19.03 -18.93
CA PRO A 333 17.50 -17.90 -18.08
C PRO A 333 17.53 -18.34 -16.61
N MET A 334 18.00 -17.43 -15.75
CA MET A 334 17.95 -17.59 -14.30
C MET A 334 17.70 -16.22 -13.67
N GLY A 335 16.63 -16.06 -12.90
CA GLY A 335 16.28 -14.77 -12.36
C GLY A 335 14.96 -14.75 -11.59
N ASN A 336 14.39 -13.56 -11.47
CA ASN A 336 13.16 -13.35 -10.72
C ASN A 336 11.96 -13.82 -11.54
N ILE A 337 11.16 -14.71 -10.95
CA ILE A 337 9.99 -15.31 -11.59
C ILE A 337 8.73 -14.58 -11.16
N SER A 338 7.93 -14.15 -12.11
CA SER A 338 6.62 -13.56 -11.87
C SER A 338 5.58 -14.14 -12.81
N LYS A 339 4.32 -14.16 -12.38
CA LYS A 339 3.20 -14.61 -13.23
C LYS A 339 2.83 -13.47 -14.18
N HIS A 340 2.74 -13.74 -15.47
CA HIS A 340 2.28 -12.76 -16.45
C HIS A 340 0.75 -12.63 -16.37
N LYS A 341 0.26 -11.41 -16.07
CA LYS A 341 -1.19 -11.13 -15.91
C LYS A 341 -1.74 -10.18 -16.96
N ALA A 342 -0.91 -9.66 -17.87
CA ALA A 342 -1.28 -8.60 -18.80
C ALA A 342 -1.54 -9.12 -20.22
N GLU A 343 -2.46 -8.46 -20.94
CA GLU A 343 -2.58 -8.61 -22.39
C GLU A 343 -1.39 -7.89 -23.06
N GLY A 344 -0.59 -8.65 -23.82
CA GLY A 344 0.59 -8.15 -24.52
C GLY A 344 1.86 -8.96 -24.23
N ALA A 345 2.92 -8.65 -24.98
CA ALA A 345 4.20 -9.34 -24.86
C ALA A 345 4.84 -9.11 -23.47
N PRO A 346 5.32 -10.16 -22.79
CA PRO A 346 5.94 -10.02 -21.48
C PRO A 346 7.25 -9.23 -21.56
N LYS A 347 7.49 -8.36 -20.58
CA LYS A 347 8.78 -7.68 -20.38
C LYS A 347 9.76 -8.64 -19.72
N GLY A 348 10.28 -9.59 -20.48
CA GLY A 348 11.23 -10.59 -20.02
C GLY A 348 11.13 -11.89 -20.81
N THR A 349 11.74 -12.94 -20.28
CA THR A 349 11.74 -14.26 -20.94
C THR A 349 10.50 -15.04 -20.52
N ALA A 350 9.60 -15.30 -21.47
CA ALA A 350 8.37 -16.04 -21.23
C ALA A 350 8.63 -17.54 -21.04
N LEU A 351 7.91 -18.17 -20.12
CA LEU A 351 7.84 -19.62 -19.99
C LEU A 351 6.41 -20.08 -19.68
N GLU A 352 6.10 -21.31 -20.04
CA GLU A 352 4.80 -21.94 -19.79
C GLU A 352 4.93 -23.04 -18.74
N ALA A 353 4.07 -22.98 -17.72
CA ALA A 353 3.99 -24.00 -16.67
C ALA A 353 2.62 -23.97 -15.99
N PHE A 354 2.08 -25.14 -15.66
CA PHE A 354 0.82 -25.28 -14.92
C PHE A 354 -0.37 -24.53 -15.56
N GLY A 355 -0.45 -24.52 -16.89
CA GLY A 355 -1.48 -23.79 -17.64
C GLY A 355 -1.40 -22.26 -17.49
N SER A 356 -0.29 -21.73 -16.99
CA SER A 356 -0.05 -20.31 -16.77
C SER A 356 1.20 -19.84 -17.52
N HIS A 357 1.21 -18.55 -17.87
CA HIS A 357 2.37 -17.88 -18.43
C HIS A 357 3.17 -17.21 -17.30
N TRP A 358 4.46 -17.49 -17.26
CA TRP A 358 5.39 -16.90 -16.31
C TRP A 358 6.48 -16.13 -17.05
N VAL A 359 7.10 -15.20 -16.35
CA VAL A 359 8.18 -14.37 -16.88
C VAL A 359 9.38 -14.51 -15.97
N VAL A 360 10.54 -14.79 -16.58
CA VAL A 360 11.83 -14.68 -15.91
C VAL A 360 12.45 -13.35 -16.30
N SER A 361 12.65 -12.50 -15.29
CA SER A 361 13.35 -11.23 -15.44
C SER A 361 14.78 -11.35 -14.93
N PRO A 362 15.75 -10.66 -15.55
CA PRO A 362 17.14 -10.71 -15.12
C PRO A 362 17.26 -10.21 -13.67
N PRO A 363 18.02 -10.90 -12.80
CA PRO A 363 18.45 -10.30 -11.55
C PRO A 363 19.41 -9.14 -11.85
N LYS A 364 19.63 -8.25 -10.88
CA LYS A 364 20.67 -7.22 -10.98
C LYS A 364 22.00 -7.90 -11.30
N GLN A 365 22.58 -7.63 -12.47
CA GLN A 365 23.80 -8.27 -12.96
C GLN A 365 25.04 -7.55 -12.45
N ASN A 366 26.14 -8.28 -12.28
CA ASN A 366 27.44 -7.67 -12.02
C ASN A 366 28.04 -7.10 -13.31
N THR A 367 27.59 -5.91 -13.72
CA THR A 367 28.02 -5.30 -14.97
C THR A 367 29.39 -4.63 -14.90
N LEU A 368 29.91 -4.37 -13.69
CA LEU A 368 31.19 -3.68 -13.47
C LEU A 368 32.33 -4.63 -13.09
N PHE A 369 32.02 -5.87 -12.72
CA PHE A 369 32.98 -6.85 -12.20
C PHE A 369 33.72 -6.41 -10.92
N GLU A 370 33.14 -5.48 -10.16
CA GLU A 370 33.76 -4.85 -8.99
C GLU A 370 33.38 -5.51 -7.65
N ASP A 371 32.22 -6.18 -7.58
CA ASP A 371 31.79 -6.88 -6.37
C ASP A 371 31.10 -8.23 -6.65
N GLU A 372 31.09 -9.12 -5.66
CA GLU A 372 30.45 -10.43 -5.76
C GLU A 372 28.96 -10.41 -5.37
N LYS A 373 28.35 -9.22 -5.15
CA LYS A 373 26.97 -9.12 -4.66
C LYS A 373 25.93 -9.46 -5.73
N HIS A 374 26.32 -9.37 -7.00
CA HIS A 374 25.42 -9.54 -8.13
C HIS A 374 25.86 -10.72 -9.00
N PRO A 375 24.93 -11.58 -9.45
CA PRO A 375 25.28 -12.72 -10.29
C PRO A 375 25.65 -12.29 -11.72
N LEU A 376 26.34 -13.20 -12.40
CA LEU A 376 26.51 -13.20 -13.85
C LEU A 376 25.65 -14.31 -14.45
N VAL A 377 24.65 -13.95 -15.24
CA VAL A 377 23.72 -14.90 -15.85
C VAL A 377 23.92 -14.87 -17.38
N PRO A 378 24.70 -15.81 -17.96
CA PRO A 378 25.09 -15.79 -19.37
C PRO A 378 23.94 -15.53 -20.35
N TYR A 379 22.78 -16.14 -20.11
CA TYR A 379 21.60 -16.00 -20.99
C TYR A 379 21.21 -14.53 -21.21
N PHE A 380 21.29 -13.69 -20.18
CA PHE A 380 20.94 -12.27 -20.27
C PHE A 380 22.07 -11.36 -20.80
N TRP A 381 23.24 -11.93 -21.08
CA TRP A 381 24.39 -11.22 -21.67
C TRP A 381 24.54 -11.46 -23.18
N VAL A 382 23.83 -12.45 -23.74
CA VAL A 382 23.73 -12.61 -25.20
C VAL A 382 22.89 -11.47 -25.74
N ARG A 383 23.46 -10.69 -26.66
CA ARG A 383 22.77 -9.53 -27.24
C ARG A 383 22.03 -9.93 -28.51
N ALA A 384 21.00 -9.16 -28.82
CA ALA A 384 20.36 -9.24 -30.12
C ALA A 384 21.35 -8.82 -31.22
N CYS A 385 21.26 -9.48 -32.37
CA CYS A 385 22.10 -9.18 -33.51
C CYS A 385 21.82 -7.76 -34.05
N ALA A 386 22.90 -7.06 -34.41
CA ALA A 386 22.81 -5.84 -35.22
C ALA A 386 22.38 -6.22 -36.65
N SER A 387 21.82 -5.27 -37.41
CA SER A 387 21.25 -5.53 -38.74
C SER A 387 22.27 -6.02 -39.78
N ASP A 388 23.55 -5.82 -39.52
CA ASP A 388 24.70 -6.17 -40.36
C ASP A 388 25.49 -7.39 -39.84
N ALA A 389 25.16 -7.91 -38.67
CA ALA A 389 25.81 -9.06 -38.06
C ALA A 389 24.97 -10.34 -38.25
N GLN A 390 25.62 -11.51 -38.27
CA GLN A 390 24.92 -12.80 -38.27
C GLN A 390 24.82 -13.38 -36.85
N PRO A 391 23.63 -13.84 -36.42
CA PRO A 391 23.49 -14.48 -35.12
C PRO A 391 24.17 -15.86 -35.13
N ASN A 392 24.87 -16.20 -34.05
CA ASN A 392 25.49 -17.51 -33.85
C ASN A 392 24.80 -18.34 -32.75
N MET A 393 23.74 -17.79 -32.15
CA MET A 393 22.88 -18.46 -31.17
C MET A 393 21.42 -18.47 -31.66
N SER A 394 20.71 -19.55 -31.37
CA SER A 394 19.29 -19.73 -31.69
C SER A 394 18.45 -20.00 -30.44
N PHE A 395 17.18 -19.63 -30.49
CA PHE A 395 16.20 -19.97 -29.45
C PHE A 395 15.71 -21.41 -29.59
N SER A 396 15.53 -22.08 -28.46
CA SER A 396 14.83 -23.37 -28.36
C SER A 396 14.23 -23.54 -26.97
N THR A 397 13.54 -24.65 -26.72
CA THR A 397 12.92 -24.94 -25.42
C THR A 397 13.35 -26.30 -24.88
N ILE A 398 13.41 -26.42 -23.55
CA ILE A 398 13.58 -27.68 -22.81
C ILE A 398 12.40 -27.83 -21.87
N VAL A 399 11.81 -29.02 -21.83
CA VAL A 399 10.82 -29.38 -20.82
C VAL A 399 11.52 -30.01 -19.63
N GLN A 400 11.31 -29.45 -18.44
CA GLN A 400 11.79 -29.99 -17.16
C GLN A 400 10.64 -29.94 -16.16
N ASP A 401 10.24 -31.10 -15.61
CA ASP A 401 9.19 -31.21 -14.59
C ASP A 401 7.87 -30.49 -14.95
N GLY A 402 7.48 -30.57 -16.24
CA GLY A 402 6.27 -29.92 -16.75
C GLY A 402 6.40 -28.41 -17.01
N VAL A 403 7.60 -27.86 -16.87
CA VAL A 403 7.95 -26.45 -17.16
C VAL A 403 8.67 -26.38 -18.50
N THR A 404 8.15 -25.60 -19.44
CA THR A 404 8.79 -25.33 -20.74
C THR A 404 9.74 -24.15 -20.60
N VAL A 405 11.03 -24.43 -20.44
CA VAL A 405 12.09 -23.44 -20.24
C VAL A 405 12.71 -23.04 -21.58
N PRO A 406 12.73 -21.75 -21.94
CA PRO A 406 13.47 -21.29 -23.12
C PRO A 406 14.98 -21.35 -22.88
N MET A 407 15.73 -21.59 -23.95
CA MET A 407 17.19 -21.61 -23.94
C MET A 407 17.77 -21.02 -25.22
N LEU A 408 18.99 -20.53 -25.13
CA LEU A 408 19.84 -20.18 -26.26
C LEU A 408 20.86 -21.29 -26.48
N TYR A 409 21.09 -21.66 -27.74
CA TYR A 409 22.09 -22.68 -28.08
C TYR A 409 22.80 -22.35 -29.39
N ASN A 410 24.02 -22.84 -29.56
CA ASN A 410 24.75 -22.69 -30.81
C ASN A 410 24.31 -23.76 -31.84
N GLU A 411 23.93 -23.34 -33.04
CA GLU A 411 23.55 -24.28 -34.11
C GLU A 411 24.77 -24.83 -34.86
N GLU A 412 25.80 -24.00 -35.00
CA GLU A 412 27.04 -24.29 -35.68
C GLU A 412 28.23 -24.16 -34.72
N PRO A 413 29.42 -24.64 -35.08
CA PRO A 413 30.63 -24.36 -34.33
C PRO A 413 30.85 -22.86 -34.13
N ILE A 414 31.29 -22.45 -32.94
CA ILE A 414 31.63 -21.05 -32.63
C ILE A 414 33.11 -20.99 -32.34
N GLU A 415 33.84 -20.10 -33.02
CA GLU A 415 35.28 -19.98 -32.85
C GLU A 415 35.64 -19.31 -31.52
N LYS A 416 36.91 -19.44 -31.13
CA LYS A 416 37.43 -18.81 -29.90
C LYS A 416 37.35 -17.28 -30.00
N HIS A 417 36.91 -16.63 -28.93
CA HIS A 417 36.72 -15.18 -28.80
C HIS A 417 35.59 -14.57 -29.63
N GLU A 418 34.71 -15.39 -30.22
CA GLU A 418 33.53 -14.86 -30.90
C GLU A 418 32.47 -14.41 -29.89
N VAL A 419 31.82 -13.29 -30.21
CA VAL A 419 30.73 -12.72 -29.41
C VAL A 419 29.45 -13.50 -29.70
N LEU A 420 28.74 -13.90 -28.65
CA LEU A 420 27.46 -14.59 -28.75
C LEU A 420 26.34 -13.61 -29.03
N LEU A 421 25.61 -13.85 -30.12
CA LEU A 421 24.51 -13.01 -30.61
C LEU A 421 23.29 -13.88 -30.96
N HIS A 422 22.10 -13.43 -30.57
CA HIS A 422 20.83 -14.09 -30.88
C HIS A 422 20.01 -13.28 -31.91
N PRO A 423 19.09 -13.87 -32.68
CA PRO A 423 18.24 -13.14 -33.61
C PRO A 423 17.30 -12.17 -32.89
N ARG A 424 16.84 -11.12 -33.58
CA ARG A 424 15.85 -10.20 -33.00
C ARG A 424 14.51 -10.94 -32.86
N MET A 425 13.77 -10.65 -31.77
CA MET A 425 12.50 -11.32 -31.48
C MET A 425 11.42 -11.13 -32.57
N GLU A 426 11.53 -10.10 -33.42
CA GLU A 426 10.60 -9.88 -34.54
C GLU A 426 10.77 -10.90 -35.68
N GLU A 427 11.95 -11.52 -35.82
CA GLU A 427 12.26 -12.47 -36.91
C GLU A 427 11.90 -13.92 -36.58
N THR A 428 11.51 -14.21 -35.34
CA THR A 428 11.34 -15.59 -34.81
C THR A 428 9.91 -16.15 -34.92
N MET A 429 8.98 -15.46 -35.59
CA MET A 429 7.63 -15.99 -35.89
C MET A 429 7.60 -17.00 -37.07
N GLN A 430 8.75 -17.51 -37.53
CA GLN A 430 8.79 -18.66 -38.44
C GLN A 430 8.99 -19.95 -37.64
N GLU A 431 8.02 -20.86 -37.76
CA GLU A 431 7.99 -22.18 -37.11
C GLU A 431 9.33 -22.94 -37.18
N PRO A 432 9.68 -23.75 -36.17
CA PRO A 432 10.87 -24.59 -36.23
C PRO A 432 10.81 -25.55 -37.44
N PRO A 433 11.94 -25.84 -38.10
CA PRO A 433 11.96 -26.76 -39.22
C PRO A 433 11.53 -28.16 -38.76
N LYS A 434 10.40 -28.63 -39.29
CA LYS A 434 9.90 -30.00 -39.10
C LYS A 434 10.99 -30.99 -39.49
N LYS A 435 11.43 -31.81 -38.54
CA LYS A 435 12.33 -32.95 -38.80
C LYS A 435 11.72 -33.82 -39.92
N LYS A 436 12.35 -33.83 -41.09
CA LYS A 436 12.06 -34.82 -42.14
C LYS A 436 12.31 -36.21 -41.55
N ALA A 437 11.25 -37.01 -41.46
CA ALA A 437 11.34 -38.41 -41.10
C ALA A 437 12.25 -39.14 -42.10
N LYS A 438 13.24 -39.87 -41.59
CA LYS A 438 14.07 -40.79 -42.40
C LYS A 438 13.16 -41.88 -42.95
N ALA A 439 12.92 -41.87 -44.25
CA ALA A 439 12.42 -43.04 -44.96
C ALA A 439 13.49 -44.13 -44.91
N LYS A 440 13.17 -45.22 -44.20
CA LYS A 440 13.95 -46.46 -44.22
C LYS A 440 13.83 -47.07 -45.62
N ALA A 441 14.97 -47.24 -46.29
CA ALA A 441 15.12 -48.22 -47.35
C ALA A 441 15.18 -49.63 -46.74
N LYS A 442 14.34 -50.55 -47.22
CA LYS A 442 14.51 -52.01 -47.32
C LYS A 442 13.26 -52.56 -48.05
N ALA A 443 13.42 -53.00 -49.29
CA ALA A 443 13.72 -54.38 -49.69
C ALA A 443 12.45 -55.24 -49.76
N ASN A 444 11.87 -55.32 -50.96
CA ASN A 444 11.66 -56.55 -51.73
C ASN A 444 11.46 -56.19 -53.20
#